data_AF-A0A8C2FNH2-F1
#
_entry.id   AF-A0A8C2FNH2-F1
#
_cell.length_a   1.000
_cell.length_b   1.000
_cell.length_c   1.000
_cell.angle_alpha   90.00
_cell.angle_beta   90.00
_cell.angle_gamma   90.00
#
_symmetry.space_group_name_H-M   'P 1'
#
loop_
_entity.id
_entity.type
_entity.pdbx_description
1 polymer ?
#
loop_
_entity_poly.entity_id
_entity_poly.type
_entity_poly.pdbx_seq_one_letter_code
_entity_poly.pdbx_strand_id
1 'polypeptide(L)'
;MSAQRLASFFFLLALIWFTSCAPPTCYSRALELSKEIMSDLDKIHQYNRTKTCAEFLPKMFLDVHNSCIRSKLRDFLYVTENLPTEYCRKLPRIRLLKRRVQILYSIITRFCYRDLEFSTNDCEALETGNI
;
A
#
# COMPACT_ATOMS: atom_id res chain seq x y z
N MET A 1 -15.28 8.93 47.02
CA MET A 1 -15.47 8.18 45.75
C MET A 1 -15.15 8.98 44.46
N SER A 2 -14.49 10.15 44.53
CA SER A 2 -14.29 11.02 43.34
C SER A 2 -12.85 10.98 42.76
N ALA A 3 -11.82 11.12 43.61
CA ALA A 3 -10.43 11.24 43.16
C ALA A 3 -9.88 9.98 42.43
N GLN A 4 -10.27 8.79 42.87
CA GLN A 4 -9.79 7.51 42.32
C GLN A 4 -10.34 7.25 40.90
N ARG A 5 -11.56 7.73 40.62
CA ARG A 5 -12.18 7.66 39.29
C ARG A 5 -11.55 8.66 38.33
N LEU A 6 -11.25 9.88 38.80
CA LEU A 6 -10.54 10.89 38.03
C LEU A 6 -9.12 10.43 37.67
N ALA A 7 -8.36 9.91 38.65
CA ALA A 7 -7.02 9.38 38.41
C ALA A 7 -7.02 8.22 37.40
N SER A 8 -7.99 7.30 37.48
CA SER A 8 -8.14 6.21 36.50
C SER A 8 -8.48 6.75 35.11
N PHE A 9 -9.31 7.78 35.02
CA PHE A 9 -9.67 8.40 33.74
C PHE A 9 -8.47 9.09 33.07
N PHE A 10 -7.66 9.83 33.83
CA PHE A 10 -6.42 10.42 33.33
C PHE A 10 -5.39 9.36 32.92
N PHE A 11 -5.31 8.24 33.65
CA PHE A 11 -4.40 7.15 33.30
C PHE A 11 -4.82 6.45 31.98
N LEU A 12 -6.13 6.24 31.79
CA LEU A 12 -6.68 5.69 30.54
C LEU A 12 -6.46 6.64 29.36
N LEU A 13 -6.69 7.95 29.54
CA LEU A 13 -6.40 8.96 28.52
C LEU A 13 -4.92 9.02 28.15
N ALA A 14 -4.02 8.92 29.13
CA ALA A 14 -2.58 8.87 28.88
C ALA A 14 -2.19 7.64 28.05
N LEU A 15 -2.71 6.45 28.40
CA LEU A 15 -2.48 5.22 27.64
C LEU A 15 -2.97 5.32 26.19
N ILE A 16 -4.14 5.92 25.95
CA ILE A 16 -4.68 6.15 24.60
C ILE A 16 -3.74 7.07 23.81
N TRP A 17 -3.20 8.13 24.44
CA TRP A 17 -2.28 9.04 23.77
C TRP A 17 -0.95 8.35 23.39
N PHE A 18 -0.45 7.43 24.21
CA PHE A 18 0.75 6.66 23.89
C PHE A 18 0.58 5.75 22.67
N THR A 19 -0.63 5.26 22.38
CA THR A 19 -0.88 4.45 21.17
C THR A 19 -0.69 5.25 19.88
N SER A 20 -0.96 6.56 19.90
CA SER A 20 -0.79 7.46 18.76
C SER A 20 0.68 7.79 18.44
N CYS A 21 1.60 7.52 19.38
CA CYS A 21 3.03 7.80 19.24
C CYS A 21 3.87 6.55 18.92
N ALA A 22 3.26 5.36 18.86
CA ALA A 22 3.97 4.18 18.43
C ALA A 22 4.32 4.31 16.94
N PRO A 23 5.59 4.13 16.53
CA PRO A 23 5.93 4.09 15.11
C PRO A 23 5.12 2.98 14.43
N PRO A 24 4.69 3.18 13.16
CA PRO A 24 3.88 2.18 12.48
C PRO A 24 4.63 0.84 12.46
N THR A 25 3.93 -0.23 12.80
CA THR A 25 4.46 -1.59 12.66
C THR A 25 4.65 -1.90 11.18
N CYS A 26 5.40 -2.98 10.89
CA CYS A 26 5.60 -3.39 9.51
C CYS A 26 4.26 -3.61 8.78
N TYR A 27 3.33 -4.29 9.46
CA TYR A 27 1.98 -4.52 8.98
C TYR A 27 1.21 -3.21 8.72
N SER A 28 1.12 -2.31 9.71
CA SER A 28 0.32 -1.09 9.54
C SER A 28 0.90 -0.19 8.45
N ARG A 29 2.23 -0.15 8.31
CA ARG A 29 2.89 0.59 7.24
C ARG A 29 2.64 -0.04 5.86
N ALA A 30 2.71 -1.36 5.74
CA ALA A 30 2.43 -2.06 4.49
C ALA A 30 0.97 -1.85 4.07
N LEU A 31 0.04 -1.97 5.01
CA LEU A 31 -1.38 -1.76 4.78
C LEU A 31 -1.67 -0.31 4.35
N GLU A 32 -1.16 0.68 5.06
CA GLU A 32 -1.34 2.10 4.70
C GLU A 32 -0.77 2.39 3.30
N LEU A 33 0.47 1.99 3.04
CA LEU A 33 1.12 2.25 1.76
C LEU A 33 0.41 1.54 0.59
N SER A 34 -0.16 0.35 0.82
CA SER A 34 -0.97 -0.34 -0.20
C SER A 34 -2.22 0.46 -0.59
N LYS A 35 -2.91 1.07 0.39
CA LYS A 35 -4.07 1.94 0.16
C LYS A 35 -3.68 3.23 -0.57
N GLU A 36 -2.55 3.83 -0.19
CA GLU A 36 -2.00 5.00 -0.89
C GLU A 36 -1.71 4.69 -2.36
N ILE A 37 -1.10 3.53 -2.65
CA ILE A 37 -0.79 3.09 -4.02
C ILE A 37 -2.09 2.89 -4.82
N MET A 38 -3.09 2.22 -4.26
CA MET A 38 -4.39 2.05 -4.93
C MET A 38 -5.05 3.41 -5.23
N SER A 39 -5.03 4.35 -4.27
CA SER A 39 -5.54 5.70 -4.49
C SER A 39 -4.79 6.47 -5.57
N ASP A 40 -3.46 6.34 -5.61
CA ASP A 40 -2.61 6.98 -6.63
C ASP A 40 -2.85 6.38 -8.02
N LEU A 41 -3.02 5.06 -8.10
CA LEU A 41 -3.35 4.35 -9.34
C LEU A 41 -4.71 4.79 -9.89
N ASP A 42 -5.75 4.83 -9.05
CA ASP A 42 -7.08 5.33 -9.42
C ASP A 42 -7.03 6.75 -9.99
N LYS A 43 -6.32 7.64 -9.29
CA LYS A 43 -6.09 9.02 -9.75
C LYS A 43 -5.42 9.02 -11.13
N ILE A 44 -4.40 8.20 -11.35
CA ILE A 44 -3.70 8.11 -12.63
C ILE A 44 -4.64 7.68 -13.77
N HIS A 45 -5.57 6.77 -13.52
CA HIS A 45 -6.60 6.37 -14.50
C HIS A 45 -7.66 7.47 -14.74
N GLN A 46 -7.97 8.29 -13.73
CA GLN A 46 -8.99 9.34 -13.83
C GLN A 46 -8.52 10.64 -14.50
N TYR A 47 -7.27 11.06 -14.26
CA TYR A 47 -6.79 12.35 -14.78
C TYR A 47 -6.42 12.28 -16.27
N ASN A 48 -6.98 13.20 -17.08
CA ASN A 48 -6.74 13.27 -18.53
C ASN A 48 -5.25 13.27 -18.92
N ARG A 49 -4.39 13.94 -18.14
CA ARG A 49 -2.95 14.03 -18.42
C ARG A 49 -2.20 12.72 -18.24
N THR A 50 -2.72 11.80 -17.42
CA THR A 50 -2.10 10.50 -17.11
C THR A 50 -2.87 9.34 -17.73
N LYS A 51 -4.12 9.55 -18.15
CA LYS A 51 -5.04 8.50 -18.61
C LYS A 51 -4.48 7.68 -19.78
N THR A 52 -3.95 8.32 -20.83
CA THR A 52 -3.35 7.61 -21.98
C THR A 52 -2.16 6.74 -21.57
N CYS A 53 -1.40 7.17 -20.57
CA CYS A 53 -0.29 6.39 -20.03
C CYS A 53 -0.75 5.26 -19.11
N ALA A 54 -1.87 5.48 -18.42
CA ALA A 54 -2.48 4.52 -17.52
C ALA A 54 -3.07 3.32 -18.28
N GLU A 55 -3.42 3.47 -19.57
CA GLU A 55 -3.88 2.37 -20.42
C GLU A 55 -2.85 1.23 -20.57
N PHE A 56 -1.57 1.54 -20.42
CA PHE A 56 -0.49 0.54 -20.42
C PHE A 56 -0.22 -0.08 -19.04
N LEU A 57 -0.80 0.48 -17.98
CA LEU A 57 -0.63 -0.06 -16.64
C LEU A 57 -1.56 -1.26 -16.45
N PRO A 58 -1.08 -2.35 -15.83
CA PRO A 58 -1.95 -3.47 -15.54
C PRO A 58 -2.94 -3.04 -14.46
N LYS A 59 -4.16 -3.59 -14.53
CA LYS A 59 -5.08 -3.53 -13.39
C LYS A 59 -4.39 -4.18 -12.20
N MET A 60 -4.51 -3.55 -11.03
CA MET A 60 -3.80 -3.98 -9.85
C MET A 60 -4.63 -3.69 -8.61
N PHE A 61 -4.99 -4.75 -7.91
CA PHE A 61 -5.55 -4.68 -6.58
C PHE A 61 -4.52 -5.21 -5.59
N LEU A 62 -4.44 -4.55 -4.44
CA LEU A 62 -3.47 -4.88 -3.41
C LEU A 62 -4.18 -5.35 -2.16
N ASP A 63 -3.90 -6.59 -1.77
CA ASP A 63 -4.26 -7.12 -0.46
C ASP A 63 -3.01 -7.70 0.20
N VAL A 64 -2.64 -7.11 1.34
CA VAL A 64 -1.46 -7.51 2.14
C VAL A 64 -1.62 -8.89 2.77
N HIS A 65 -2.85 -9.41 2.87
CA HIS A 65 -3.16 -10.73 3.38
C HIS A 65 -3.17 -11.81 2.27
N ASN A 66 -2.95 -11.42 1.02
CA ASN A 66 -2.86 -12.34 -0.09
C ASN A 66 -1.40 -12.70 -0.38
N SER A 67 -1.07 -13.99 -0.41
CA SER A 67 0.33 -14.44 -0.64
C SER A 67 0.88 -14.05 -2.02
N CYS A 68 0.01 -13.82 -3.00
CA CYS A 68 0.37 -13.46 -4.36
C CYS A 68 0.81 -11.98 -4.51
N ILE A 69 0.64 -11.16 -3.47
CA ILE A 69 0.96 -9.72 -3.50
C ILE A 69 2.40 -9.44 -3.98
N ARG A 70 3.36 -10.29 -3.58
CA ARG A 70 4.77 -10.13 -3.96
C ARG A 70 4.98 -10.24 -5.46
N SER A 71 4.34 -11.22 -6.09
CA SER A 71 4.40 -11.42 -7.54
C SER A 71 3.69 -10.26 -8.24
N LYS A 72 2.51 -9.89 -7.77
CA LYS A 72 1.74 -8.78 -8.35
C LYS A 72 2.51 -7.45 -8.35
N LEU A 73 3.20 -7.14 -7.25
CA LEU A 73 4.08 -5.97 -7.15
C LEU A 73 5.26 -6.04 -8.13
N ARG A 74 5.87 -7.22 -8.29
CA ARG A 74 6.99 -7.42 -9.23
C ARG A 74 6.54 -7.20 -10.68
N ASP A 75 5.40 -7.76 -11.06
CA ASP A 75 4.86 -7.65 -12.42
C ASP A 75 4.50 -6.19 -12.74
N PHE A 76 3.90 -5.48 -11.77
CA PHE A 76 3.63 -4.06 -11.91
C PHE A 76 4.91 -3.24 -12.10
N LEU A 77 5.97 -3.53 -11.34
CA LEU A 77 7.27 -2.87 -11.49
C LEU A 77 7.89 -3.12 -12.85
N TYR A 78 7.81 -4.35 -13.36
CA TYR A 78 8.29 -4.70 -14.69
C TYR A 78 7.56 -3.91 -15.78
N VAL A 79 6.23 -3.82 -15.72
CA VAL A 79 5.47 -3.05 -16.73
C VAL A 79 5.76 -1.55 -16.63
N THR A 80 5.81 -0.99 -15.42
CA THR A 80 6.12 0.44 -15.25
C THR A 80 7.53 0.83 -15.69
N GLU A 81 8.49 -0.09 -15.59
CA GLU A 81 9.85 0.10 -16.11
C GLU A 81 9.90 0.08 -17.63
N ASN A 82 9.06 -0.73 -18.25
CA ASN A 82 9.04 -0.98 -19.69
C ASN A 82 7.87 -0.29 -20.40
N LEU A 83 7.35 0.82 -19.86
CA LEU A 83 6.31 1.60 -20.54
C LEU A 83 6.79 2.03 -21.95
N PRO A 84 5.90 2.04 -22.95
CA PRO A 84 6.30 2.16 -24.36
C PRO A 84 6.91 3.53 -24.68
N THR A 85 6.42 4.61 -24.07
CA THR A 85 6.89 5.97 -24.35
C THR A 85 7.78 6.51 -23.23
N GLU A 86 8.79 7.29 -23.61
CA GLU A 86 9.65 7.97 -22.65
C GLU A 86 8.89 9.02 -21.83
N TYR A 87 7.92 9.69 -22.46
CA TYR A 87 6.96 10.56 -21.78
C TYR A 87 6.26 9.81 -20.64
N CYS A 88 5.76 8.60 -20.94
CA CYS A 88 5.33 7.55 -20.03
C CYS A 88 6.14 7.47 -18.75
N ARG A 89 7.39 7.07 -18.94
CA ARG A 89 8.34 6.76 -17.89
C ARG A 89 8.76 7.99 -17.08
N LYS A 90 8.78 9.17 -17.70
CA LYS A 90 9.23 10.42 -17.05
C LYS A 90 8.12 11.17 -16.33
N LEU A 91 6.85 10.83 -16.55
CA LEU A 91 5.72 11.55 -15.96
C LEU A 91 5.79 11.49 -14.41
N PRO A 92 5.73 12.65 -13.70
CA PRO A 92 6.00 12.69 -12.27
C PRO A 92 5.13 11.75 -11.43
N ARG A 93 3.85 11.62 -11.77
CA ARG A 93 2.90 10.75 -11.06
C ARG A 93 3.21 9.27 -11.26
N ILE A 94 3.61 8.87 -12.47
CA ILE A 94 4.03 7.48 -12.78
C ILE A 94 5.32 7.15 -12.03
N ARG A 95 6.30 8.07 -12.01
CA ARG A 95 7.55 7.90 -11.25
C ARG A 95 7.30 7.77 -9.75
N LEU A 96 6.39 8.58 -9.20
CA LEU A 96 6.03 8.52 -7.79
C LEU A 96 5.34 7.19 -7.46
N LEU A 97 4.37 6.76 -8.29
CA LEU A 97 3.69 5.48 -8.12
C LEU A 97 4.69 4.33 -8.15
N LYS A 98 5.57 4.28 -9.16
CA LYS A 98 6.65 3.29 -9.25
C LYS A 98 7.47 3.25 -7.96
N ARG A 99 7.90 4.41 -7.46
CA ARG A 99 8.71 4.50 -6.23
C ARG A 99 7.96 3.96 -5.02
N ARG A 100 6.68 4.29 -4.86
CA ARG A 100 5.85 3.77 -3.76
C ARG A 100 5.70 2.24 -3.84
N VAL A 101 5.46 1.71 -5.05
CA VAL A 101 5.39 0.25 -5.28
C VAL A 101 6.72 -0.43 -4.95
N GLN A 102 7.86 0.15 -5.33
CA GLN A 102 9.18 -0.37 -4.95
C GLN A 102 9.39 -0.38 -3.43
N ILE A 103 8.94 0.67 -2.73
CA ILE A 103 8.99 0.74 -1.27
C ILE A 103 8.12 -0.35 -0.65
N LEU A 104 6.88 -0.52 -1.12
CA LEU A 104 5.97 -1.56 -0.62
C LEU A 104 6.55 -2.96 -0.85
N TYR A 105 7.07 -3.23 -2.05
CA TYR A 105 7.74 -4.49 -2.36
C TYR A 105 8.92 -4.76 -1.41
N SER A 106 9.75 -3.74 -1.14
CA SER A 106 10.85 -3.85 -0.18
C SER A 106 10.36 -4.11 1.25
N ILE A 107 9.32 -3.40 1.70
CA ILE A 107 8.68 -3.58 3.01
C ILE A 107 8.19 -5.01 3.17
N ILE A 108 7.37 -5.50 2.24
CA ILE A 108 6.78 -6.85 2.30
C ILE A 108 7.85 -7.95 2.22
N THR A 109 8.84 -7.80 1.34
CA THR A 109 9.81 -8.86 1.08
C THR A 109 10.95 -8.93 2.10
N ARG A 110 11.35 -7.80 2.69
CA ARG A 110 12.51 -7.74 3.58
C ARG A 110 12.13 -7.50 5.03
N PHE A 111 11.25 -6.53 5.28
CA PHE A 111 10.95 -6.09 6.64
C PHE A 111 9.82 -6.90 7.26
N CYS A 112 8.74 -7.16 6.50
CA CYS A 112 7.56 -7.85 7.02
C CYS A 112 7.52 -9.35 6.68
N TYR A 113 8.63 -9.92 6.20
CA TYR A 113 8.66 -11.29 5.65
C TYR A 113 8.06 -12.35 6.59
N ARG A 114 8.22 -12.16 7.91
CA ARG A 114 7.71 -13.05 8.97
C ARG A 114 6.45 -12.51 9.67
N ASP A 115 6.11 -11.24 9.46
CA ASP A 115 5.04 -10.54 10.19
C ASP A 115 3.72 -10.54 9.40
N LEU A 116 3.78 -10.77 8.09
CA LEU A 116 2.59 -10.87 7.25
C LEU A 116 2.06 -12.30 7.27
N GLU A 117 0.94 -12.48 7.97
CA GLU A 117 0.14 -13.69 7.89
C GLU A 117 -0.76 -13.61 6.66
N PHE A 118 -0.56 -14.51 5.70
CA PHE A 118 -1.40 -14.60 4.52
C PHE A 118 -2.65 -15.42 4.82
N SER A 119 -3.82 -14.81 4.72
CA SER A 119 -5.11 -15.47 4.91
C SER A 119 -5.65 -16.10 3.64
N THR A 120 -5.18 -15.67 2.46
CA THR A 120 -5.63 -16.16 1.16
C THR A 120 -4.49 -16.33 0.15
N ASN A 121 -4.70 -17.22 -0.81
CA ASN A 121 -3.81 -17.50 -1.94
C ASN A 121 -4.53 -17.33 -3.30
N ASP A 122 -5.70 -16.68 -3.31
CA ASP A 122 -6.45 -16.41 -4.52
C ASP A 122 -5.78 -15.27 -5.31
N CYS A 123 -4.86 -15.62 -6.21
CA CYS A 123 -4.17 -14.62 -7.02
C CYS A 123 -5.12 -13.94 -8.03
N GLU A 124 -6.23 -14.57 -8.42
CA GLU A 124 -7.18 -14.01 -9.39
C GLU A 124 -7.93 -12.81 -8.80
N ALA A 125 -8.17 -12.82 -7.48
CA ALA A 125 -8.71 -11.67 -6.75
C ALA A 125 -7.86 -10.40 -6.93
N LEU A 126 -6.53 -10.52 -7.05
CA LEU A 126 -5.63 -9.38 -7.25
C LEU A 126 -5.67 -8.80 -8.68
N GLU A 127 -6.19 -9.55 -9.64
CA GLU A 127 -6.41 -9.11 -11.02
C GLU A 127 -7.80 -8.48 -11.20
N THR A 128 -8.80 -9.06 -10.55
CA THR A 128 -10.22 -8.74 -10.74
C THR A 128 -10.76 -7.73 -9.74
N GLY A 129 -10.15 -7.65 -8.55
CA GLY A 129 -10.61 -6.81 -7.44
C GLY A 129 -11.66 -7.48 -6.56
N ASN A 130 -11.87 -8.79 -6.70
CA ASN A 130 -12.74 -9.60 -5.85
C ASN A 130 -12.04 -9.99 -4.53
N ILE A 131 -11.54 -8.98 -3.80
CA ILE A 131 -10.78 -9.09 -2.55
C ILE A 131 -11.66 -8.88 -1.32
#